data_AF-A0AA38PFW7-F1
#
_entry.id   AF-A0AA38PFW7-F1
#
_cell.length_a   1.000
_cell.length_b   1.000
_cell.length_c   1.000
_cell.angle_alpha   90.00
_cell.angle_beta   90.00
_cell.angle_gamma   90.00
#
_symmetry.space_group_name_H-M   'P 1'
#
loop_
_entity.id
_entity.type
_entity.pdbx_description
1 polymer ?
#
loop_
_entity_poly.entity_id
_entity_poly.type
_entity_poly.pdbx_seq_one_letter_code
_entity_poly.pdbx_strand_id
1 'polypeptide(L)'
;VYHASLVDPASHSSALLELVNLPLSDRFIDYVANHVADAIDYANGHPAHPKNKDPFRHITLASLKIFIKMLFSRSQVSTPVILAALSYIDRAKYRFDGAMVNELPLERTLLSAIVVASKALNDHTTNNIFWENCSFMFAAREISAFERQFLGFLRWDLRLTANDILAHYDGI
;
A
#
# COMPACT_ATOMS: atom_id res chain seq x y z
N VAL A 1 -18.05 -14.27 7.84
CA VAL A 1 -17.12 -15.37 7.52
C VAL A 1 -15.99 -14.76 6.71
N TYR A 2 -14.74 -14.83 7.18
CA TYR A 2 -13.61 -14.25 6.45
C TYR A 2 -13.13 -15.26 5.41
N HIS A 3 -13.46 -15.02 4.14
CA HIS A 3 -13.29 -16.00 3.06
C HIS A 3 -11.83 -16.27 2.66
N ALA A 4 -10.88 -15.43 3.09
CA ALA A 4 -9.47 -15.55 2.74
C ALA A 4 -8.62 -16.28 3.81
N SER A 5 -9.23 -16.75 4.91
CA SER A 5 -8.53 -17.54 5.93
C SER A 5 -9.17 -18.91 6.07
N LEU A 6 -8.34 -19.96 6.03
CA LEU A 6 -8.74 -21.34 6.34
C LEU A 6 -8.82 -21.61 7.84
N VAL A 7 -8.51 -20.59 8.65
CA VAL A 7 -8.57 -20.64 10.12
C VAL A 7 -9.95 -20.19 10.57
N ASP A 8 -10.50 -20.87 11.58
CA ASP A 8 -11.84 -20.58 12.12
C ASP A 8 -11.96 -19.09 12.47
N PRO A 9 -12.96 -18.37 11.93
CA PRO A 9 -13.27 -16.99 12.32
C PRO A 9 -13.26 -16.71 13.82
N ALA A 10 -13.69 -17.67 14.65
CA ALA A 10 -13.71 -17.54 16.10
C ALA A 10 -12.31 -17.52 16.76
N SER A 11 -11.28 -17.93 16.03
CA SER A 11 -9.88 -17.91 16.49
C SER A 11 -9.11 -16.66 16.06
N HIS A 12 -9.70 -15.80 15.22
CA HIS A 12 -9.13 -14.49 14.91
C HIS A 12 -9.44 -13.49 16.03
N SER A 13 -8.51 -12.57 16.29
CA SER A 13 -8.79 -11.46 17.22
C SER A 13 -9.89 -10.56 16.66
N SER A 14 -10.75 -10.03 17.54
CA SER A 14 -11.82 -9.11 17.15
C SER A 14 -11.28 -7.86 16.44
N ALA A 15 -10.15 -7.33 16.94
CA ALA A 15 -9.46 -6.19 16.35
C ALA A 15 -9.02 -6.45 14.90
N LEU A 16 -8.52 -7.67 14.60
CA LEU A 16 -8.14 -8.04 13.25
C LEU A 16 -9.36 -8.07 12.33
N LEU A 17 -10.46 -8.69 12.80
CA LEU A 17 -11.71 -8.77 12.04
C LEU A 17 -12.34 -7.40 11.81
N GLU A 18 -12.26 -6.48 12.76
CA GLU A 18 -12.71 -5.11 12.59
C GLU A 18 -11.90 -4.41 11.50
N LEU A 19 -10.57 -4.46 11.60
CA LEU A 19 -9.64 -3.80 10.67
C LEU A 19 -9.80 -4.27 9.22
N VAL A 20 -9.91 -5.58 8.99
CA VAL A 20 -10.04 -6.14 7.64
C VAL A 20 -11.39 -5.86 6.98
N ASN A 21 -12.41 -5.50 7.77
CA ASN A 21 -13.75 -5.15 7.28
C ASN A 21 -13.98 -3.63 7.24
N LEU A 22 -12.97 -2.81 7.55
CA LEU A 22 -13.13 -1.37 7.52
C LEU A 22 -13.48 -0.87 6.12
N PRO A 23 -14.42 0.08 6.01
CA PRO A 23 -14.70 0.73 4.75
C PRO A 23 -13.52 1.61 4.34
N LEU A 24 -13.32 1.76 3.03
CA LEU A 24 -12.32 2.67 2.43
C LEU A 24 -12.77 4.13 2.54
N SER A 25 -12.95 4.58 3.78
CA SER A 25 -13.36 5.94 4.14
C SER A 25 -12.26 6.97 3.85
N ASP A 26 -12.61 8.26 3.88
CA ASP A 26 -11.62 9.34 3.72
C ASP A 26 -10.51 9.26 4.79
N ARG A 27 -10.84 8.87 6.03
CA ARG A 27 -9.86 8.65 7.10
C ARG A 27 -8.87 7.53 6.77
N PHE A 28 -9.36 6.44 6.19
CA PHE A 28 -8.52 5.33 5.74
C PHE A 28 -7.59 5.78 4.61
N ILE A 29 -8.10 6.58 3.67
CA ILE A 29 -7.32 7.14 2.56
C ILE A 29 -6.26 8.13 3.07
N ASP A 30 -6.60 8.98 4.03
CA ASP A 30 -5.65 9.86 4.71
C ASP A 30 -4.55 9.04 5.41
N TYR A 31 -4.90 7.94 6.08
CA TYR A 31 -3.93 7.05 6.69
C TYR A 31 -2.96 6.44 5.66
N VAL A 32 -3.48 5.86 4.57
CA VAL A 32 -2.67 5.29 3.48
C VAL A 32 -1.72 6.34 2.91
N ALA A 33 -2.22 7.54 2.59
CA ALA A 33 -1.43 8.61 2.02
C ALA A 33 -0.27 9.05 2.93
N ASN A 34 -0.56 9.26 4.22
CA ASN A 34 0.46 9.63 5.19
C ASN A 34 1.48 8.50 5.40
N HIS A 35 1.02 7.25 5.47
CA HIS A 35 1.89 6.10 5.68
C HIS A 35 2.90 5.93 4.55
N VAL A 36 2.46 6.07 3.29
CA VAL A 36 3.37 6.01 2.13
C VAL A 36 4.35 7.19 2.14
N ALA A 37 3.88 8.40 2.46
CA ALA A 37 4.75 9.58 2.56
C ALA A 37 5.82 9.41 3.64
N ASP A 38 5.43 8.94 4.82
CA ASP A 38 6.35 8.69 5.94
C ASP A 38 7.40 7.62 5.59
N ALA A 39 7.01 6.58 4.83
CA ALA A 39 7.95 5.57 4.36
C ALA A 39 8.99 6.11 3.37
N ILE A 40 8.58 7.02 2.48
CA ILE A 40 9.48 7.67 1.51
C ILE A 40 10.37 8.72 2.18
N ASP A 41 9.84 9.49 3.13
CA ASP A 41 10.66 10.42 3.92
C ASP A 41 11.74 9.67 4.69
N TYR A 42 11.37 8.56 5.33
CA TYR A 42 12.29 7.70 6.06
C TYR A 42 13.41 7.19 5.14
N ALA A 43 13.07 6.72 3.94
CA ALA A 43 14.05 6.27 2.95
C ALA A 43 15.00 7.38 2.47
N ASN A 44 14.53 8.63 2.42
CA ASN A 44 15.34 9.80 2.09
C ASN A 44 16.19 10.31 3.26
N GLY A 45 16.16 9.65 4.42
CA GLY A 45 16.90 10.07 5.62
C GLY A 45 16.31 11.31 6.29
N HIS A 46 15.08 11.70 5.92
CA HIS A 46 14.37 12.78 6.59
C HIS A 46 13.66 12.20 7.83
N PRO A 47 13.93 12.72 9.05
CA PRO A 47 13.15 12.34 10.22
C PRO A 47 11.70 12.77 10.02
N ALA A 48 10.76 12.05 10.64
CA ALA A 48 9.33 12.30 10.54
C ALA A 48 9.02 13.80 10.61
N HIS A 49 8.69 14.40 9.46
CA HIS A 49 8.46 15.84 9.38
C HIS A 49 7.28 16.21 10.29
N PRO A 50 7.32 17.37 10.99
CA PRO A 50 6.16 17.85 11.71
C PRO A 50 4.99 17.98 10.72
N LYS A 51 3.94 17.19 10.94
CA LYS A 51 2.87 16.80 10.00
C LYS A 51 2.09 17.96 9.33
N ASN A 52 2.38 19.23 9.62
CA ASN A 52 1.52 20.36 9.26
C ASN A 52 2.24 21.68 8.90
N LYS A 53 3.56 21.70 8.63
CA LYS A 53 4.26 22.98 8.38
C LYS A 53 4.81 23.19 6.96
N ASP A 54 4.74 22.18 6.09
CA ASP A 54 5.21 22.30 4.71
C ASP A 54 4.04 22.37 3.71
N PRO A 55 3.79 23.55 3.09
CA PRO A 55 2.76 23.70 2.06
C PRO A 55 2.94 22.74 0.86
N PHE A 56 4.18 22.41 0.50
CA PHE A 56 4.44 21.49 -0.61
C PHE A 56 3.98 20.07 -0.28
N ARG A 57 4.26 19.60 0.96
CA ARG A 57 3.76 18.31 1.45
C ARG A 57 2.23 18.23 1.40
N HIS A 58 1.53 19.29 1.79
CA HIS A 58 0.07 19.31 1.74
C HIS A 58 -0.45 19.14 0.30
N ILE A 59 0.15 19.83 -0.67
CA ILE A 59 -0.22 19.71 -2.09
C ILE A 59 0.07 18.29 -2.60
N THR A 60 1.26 17.74 -2.29
CA THR A 60 1.64 16.38 -2.70
C THR A 60 0.69 15.34 -2.12
N LEU A 61 0.35 15.42 -0.82
CA LEU A 61 -0.61 14.51 -0.19
C LEU A 61 -2.02 14.68 -0.77
N ALA A 62 -2.45 15.89 -1.12
CA ALA A 62 -3.75 16.09 -1.77
C ALA A 62 -3.82 15.39 -3.13
N SER A 63 -2.77 15.53 -3.97
CA SER A 63 -2.65 14.83 -5.24
C SER A 63 -2.62 13.31 -5.07
N LEU A 64 -1.84 12.81 -4.11
CA LEU A 64 -1.77 11.38 -3.80
C LEU A 64 -3.13 10.83 -3.36
N LYS A 65 -3.90 11.58 -2.57
CA LYS A 65 -5.25 11.14 -2.15
C LYS A 65 -6.23 11.05 -3.31
N ILE A 66 -6.13 11.94 -4.29
CA ILE A 66 -6.92 11.84 -5.53
C ILE A 66 -6.54 10.56 -6.28
N PHE A 67 -5.24 10.28 -6.40
CA PHE A 67 -4.75 9.03 -7.00
C PHE A 67 -5.25 7.79 -6.26
N ILE A 68 -5.16 7.76 -4.92
CA ILE A 68 -5.65 6.67 -4.08
C ILE A 68 -7.14 6.42 -4.30
N LYS A 69 -7.98 7.47 -4.24
CA LYS A 69 -9.43 7.37 -4.45
C LYS A 69 -9.76 6.74 -5.80
N MET A 70 -9.09 7.23 -6.85
CA MET A 70 -9.29 6.75 -8.22
C MET A 70 -8.82 5.30 -8.36
N LEU A 71 -7.64 4.95 -7.85
CA LEU A 71 -7.08 3.61 -7.89
C LEU A 71 -8.00 2.61 -7.15
N PHE A 72 -8.43 2.92 -5.94
CA PHE A 72 -9.31 2.04 -5.14
C PHE A 72 -10.65 1.84 -5.82
N SER A 73 -11.27 2.90 -6.32
CA SER A 73 -12.55 2.82 -7.02
C SER A 73 -12.49 1.95 -8.29
N ARG A 74 -11.37 1.98 -9.03
CA ARG A 74 -11.24 1.24 -10.30
C ARG A 74 -10.78 -0.20 -10.12
N SER A 75 -9.85 -0.41 -9.19
CA SER A 75 -9.28 -1.73 -8.95
C SER A 75 -10.17 -2.61 -8.08
N GLN A 76 -11.12 -2.03 -7.32
CA GLN A 76 -11.99 -2.75 -6.39
C GLN A 76 -11.19 -3.62 -5.40
N VAL A 77 -9.99 -3.16 -5.05
CA VAL A 77 -9.15 -3.84 -4.06
C VAL A 77 -9.81 -3.84 -2.69
N SER A 78 -9.70 -4.95 -2.00
CA SER A 78 -10.26 -5.12 -0.67
C SER A 78 -9.34 -4.49 0.39
N THR A 79 -9.91 -4.09 1.53
CA THR A 79 -9.17 -3.58 2.70
C THR A 79 -8.01 -4.51 3.13
N PRO A 80 -8.15 -5.85 3.18
CA PRO A 80 -7.03 -6.76 3.45
C PRO A 80 -5.85 -6.61 2.49
N VAL A 81 -6.11 -6.43 1.19
CA VAL A 81 -5.05 -6.24 0.19
C VAL A 81 -4.29 -4.95 0.44
N ILE A 82 -5.01 -3.88 0.80
CA ILE A 82 -4.38 -2.59 1.10
C ILE A 82 -3.57 -2.68 2.39
N LEU A 83 -4.10 -3.29 3.45
CA LEU A 83 -3.37 -3.49 4.70
C LEU A 83 -2.08 -4.30 4.48
N ALA A 84 -2.14 -5.37 3.69
CA ALA A 84 -0.95 -6.14 3.33
C ALA A 84 0.06 -5.31 2.52
N ALA A 85 -0.41 -4.45 1.61
CA ALA A 85 0.46 -3.53 0.89
C ALA A 85 1.18 -2.55 1.83
N LEU A 86 0.49 -2.00 2.84
CA LEU A 86 1.10 -1.14 3.86
C LEU A 86 2.16 -1.91 4.67
N SER A 87 1.86 -3.13 5.12
CA SER A 87 2.83 -3.98 5.81
C SER A 87 4.07 -4.29 4.95
N TYR A 88 3.89 -4.46 3.63
CA TYR A 88 5.00 -4.63 2.71
C TYR A 88 5.83 -3.35 2.55
N ILE A 89 5.20 -2.18 2.52
CA ILE A 89 5.91 -0.89 2.51
C ILE A 89 6.76 -0.75 3.78
N ASP A 90 6.21 -1.08 4.95
CA ASP A 90 6.95 -1.07 6.22
C ASP A 90 8.19 -1.97 6.20
N ARG A 91 8.10 -3.13 5.56
CA ARG A 91 9.23 -4.07 5.40
C ARG A 91 10.25 -3.60 4.37
N ALA A 92 9.80 -2.94 3.31
CA ALA A 92 10.61 -2.55 2.16
C ALA A 92 11.32 -1.20 2.35
N LYS A 93 10.77 -0.27 3.14
CA LYS A 93 11.27 1.12 3.29
C LYS A 93 12.75 1.24 3.67
N TYR A 94 13.30 0.26 4.40
CA TYR A 94 14.71 0.21 4.79
C TYR A 94 15.68 -0.12 3.64
N ARG A 95 15.16 -0.50 2.46
CA ARG A 95 15.95 -0.95 1.31
C ARG A 95 15.65 -0.15 0.04
N PHE A 96 14.83 0.89 0.12
CA PHE A 96 14.56 1.75 -1.02
C PHE A 96 15.86 2.37 -1.52
N ASP A 97 16.04 2.33 -2.85
CA ASP A 97 17.17 2.90 -3.54
C ASP A 97 16.81 4.26 -4.16
N GLY A 98 17.80 4.96 -4.72
CA GLY A 98 17.61 6.23 -5.41
C GLY A 98 16.63 6.16 -6.60
N ALA A 99 16.42 4.98 -7.18
CA ALA A 99 15.48 4.79 -8.27
C ALA A 99 14.02 4.63 -7.79
N MET A 100 13.78 4.30 -6.52
CA MET A 100 12.45 4.24 -5.91
C MET A 100 11.97 5.61 -5.42
N VAL A 101 12.90 6.43 -4.91
CA VAL A 101 12.63 7.78 -4.40
C VAL A 101 12.69 8.87 -5.47
N ASN A 102 12.67 8.48 -6.76
CA ASN A 102 12.68 9.41 -7.89
C ASN A 102 11.26 9.88 -8.25
N GLU A 103 11.01 10.31 -9.49
CA GLU A 103 9.72 10.86 -9.93
C GLU A 103 8.49 10.06 -9.46
N LEU A 104 7.51 10.77 -8.88
CA LEU A 104 6.26 10.22 -8.34
C LEU A 104 6.48 9.06 -7.36
N PRO A 105 7.32 9.24 -6.32
CA PRO A 105 7.77 8.14 -5.48
C PRO A 105 6.62 7.59 -4.62
N LEU A 106 5.62 8.42 -4.31
CA LEU A 106 4.48 8.01 -3.49
C LEU A 106 3.51 7.11 -4.26
N GLU A 107 3.06 7.56 -5.42
CA GLU A 107 2.13 6.85 -6.30
C GLU A 107 2.75 5.53 -6.76
N ARG A 108 4.03 5.56 -7.16
CA ARG A 108 4.78 4.37 -7.57
C ARG A 108 4.91 3.36 -6.43
N THR A 109 5.28 3.81 -5.24
CA THR A 109 5.43 2.93 -4.08
C THR A 109 4.13 2.26 -3.73
N LEU A 110 3.05 3.05 -3.63
CA LEU A 110 1.73 2.53 -3.32
C LEU A 110 1.25 1.54 -4.38
N LEU A 111 1.33 1.90 -5.67
CA LEU A 111 0.88 1.03 -6.75
C LEU A 111 1.65 -0.30 -6.76
N SER A 112 2.97 -0.24 -6.60
CA SER A 112 3.80 -1.45 -6.57
C SER A 112 3.41 -2.38 -5.43
N ALA A 113 3.21 -1.82 -4.23
CA ALA A 113 2.81 -2.57 -3.05
C ALA A 113 1.42 -3.21 -3.23
N ILE A 114 0.46 -2.47 -3.79
CA ILE A 114 -0.90 -2.98 -4.06
C ILE A 114 -0.89 -4.08 -5.13
N VAL A 115 -0.13 -3.91 -6.22
CA VAL A 115 0.02 -4.93 -7.27
C VAL A 115 0.56 -6.22 -6.68
N VAL A 116 1.63 -6.14 -5.90
CA VAL A 116 2.27 -7.30 -5.26
C VAL A 116 1.31 -7.95 -4.26
N ALA A 117 0.68 -7.17 -3.38
CA ALA A 117 -0.27 -7.70 -2.40
C ALA A 117 -1.49 -8.35 -3.05
N SER A 118 -2.05 -7.73 -4.10
CA SER A 118 -3.20 -8.26 -4.81
C SER A 118 -2.89 -9.59 -5.48
N LYS A 119 -1.73 -9.72 -6.14
CA LYS A 119 -1.29 -10.97 -6.75
C LYS A 119 -0.89 -12.05 -5.73
N ALA A 120 -0.41 -11.65 -4.56
CA ALA A 120 0.00 -12.59 -3.51
C ALA A 120 -1.18 -13.17 -2.73
N LEU A 121 -2.27 -12.41 -2.57
CA LEU A 121 -3.39 -12.76 -1.70
C LEU A 121 -4.63 -13.29 -2.42
N ASN A 122 -4.72 -13.10 -3.73
CA ASN A 122 -5.90 -13.50 -4.48
C ASN A 122 -5.57 -14.60 -5.50
N ASP A 123 -6.51 -15.54 -5.66
CA ASP A 123 -6.38 -16.67 -6.61
C ASP A 123 -6.73 -16.30 -8.06
N HIS A 124 -7.06 -15.03 -8.34
CA HIS A 124 -7.39 -14.56 -9.68
C HIS A 124 -6.17 -13.94 -10.38
N THR A 125 -6.03 -14.24 -11.67
CA THR A 125 -4.92 -13.73 -12.48
C THR A 125 -5.14 -12.26 -12.83
N THR A 126 -4.55 -11.32 -12.07
CA THR A 126 -4.41 -9.93 -12.51
C THR A 126 -3.12 -9.77 -13.30
N ASN A 127 -3.22 -9.25 -14.53
CA ASN A 127 -2.05 -8.86 -15.31
C ASN A 127 -1.75 -7.36 -15.12
N ASN A 128 -0.58 -6.89 -15.57
CA ASN A 128 -0.20 -5.49 -15.40
C ASN A 128 -0.97 -4.51 -16.32
N ILE A 129 -1.69 -5.01 -17.33
CA ILE A 129 -2.59 -4.21 -18.17
C ILE A 129 -3.83 -3.78 -17.35
N PHE A 130 -4.33 -4.63 -16.46
CA PHE A 130 -5.39 -4.25 -15.53
C PHE A 130 -4.97 -3.06 -14.67
N TRP A 131 -3.76 -3.07 -14.14
CA TRP A 131 -3.23 -2.00 -13.29
C TRP A 131 -2.90 -0.72 -14.05
N GLU A 132 -2.50 -0.81 -15.32
CA GLU A 132 -2.41 0.34 -16.23
C GLU A 132 -3.77 1.01 -16.38
N ASN A 133 -4.81 0.24 -16.67
CA ASN A 133 -6.18 0.74 -16.76
C ASN A 133 -6.71 1.30 -15.44
N CYS A 134 -6.24 0.79 -14.29
CA CYS A 134 -6.66 1.30 -12.98
C CYS A 134 -5.91 2.56 -12.55
N SER A 135 -4.64 2.71 -12.90
CA SER A 135 -3.80 3.83 -12.45
C SER A 135 -3.83 5.04 -13.40
N PHE A 136 -4.02 4.83 -14.70
CA PHE A 136 -3.94 5.86 -15.77
C PHE A 136 -2.68 6.73 -15.79
N MET A 137 -1.69 6.38 -14.98
CA MET A 137 -0.46 7.15 -14.79
C MET A 137 0.75 6.38 -15.30
N PHE A 138 0.70 5.04 -15.29
CA PHE A 138 1.82 4.19 -15.62
C PHE A 138 1.40 3.11 -16.62
N ALA A 139 2.24 2.86 -17.62
CA ALA A 139 2.04 1.79 -18.59
C ALA A 139 2.32 0.42 -17.95
N ALA A 140 1.72 -0.66 -18.47
CA ALA A 140 1.92 -2.02 -17.94
C ALA A 140 3.40 -2.43 -17.88
N ARG A 141 4.23 -1.94 -18.80
CA ARG A 141 5.69 -2.17 -18.79
C ARG A 141 6.37 -1.54 -17.58
N GLU A 142 5.99 -0.31 -17.24
CA GLU A 142 6.52 0.43 -16.08
C GLU A 142 6.07 -0.26 -14.79
N ILE A 143 4.78 -0.59 -14.69
CA ILE A 143 4.21 -1.32 -13.55
C ILE A 143 4.95 -2.65 -13.34
N SER A 144 5.27 -3.36 -14.42
CA SER A 144 6.06 -4.60 -14.35
C SER A 144 7.47 -4.37 -13.81
N ALA A 145 8.10 -3.24 -14.14
CA ALA A 145 9.41 -2.89 -13.61
C ALA A 145 9.33 -2.52 -12.12
N PHE A 146 8.30 -1.75 -11.74
CA PHE A 146 8.09 -1.35 -10.35
C PHE A 146 7.78 -2.55 -9.46
N GLU A 147 6.93 -3.47 -9.92
CA GLU A 147 6.63 -4.75 -9.25
C GLU A 147 7.91 -5.55 -8.98
N ARG A 148 8.75 -5.76 -10.01
CA ARG A 148 10.02 -6.49 -9.85
C ARG A 148 10.97 -5.81 -8.87
N GLN A 149 11.08 -4.49 -8.94
CA GLN A 149 11.93 -3.74 -8.02
C GLN A 149 11.42 -3.84 -6.57
N PHE A 150 10.11 -3.69 -6.37
CA PHE A 150 9.49 -3.78 -5.06
C PHE A 150 9.63 -5.17 -4.44
N LEU A 151 9.46 -6.23 -5.23
CA LEU A 151 9.77 -7.61 -4.83
C LEU A 151 11.25 -7.78 -4.45
N GLY A 152 12.15 -7.09 -5.15
CA GLY A 152 13.57 -6.98 -4.79
C GLY A 152 13.78 -6.39 -3.38
N PHE A 153 13.09 -5.28 -3.05
CA PHE A 153 13.16 -4.66 -1.72
C PHE A 153 12.58 -5.55 -0.62
N LEU A 154 11.56 -6.36 -0.94
CA LEU A 154 11.00 -7.37 -0.05
C LEU A 154 11.88 -8.63 0.05
N ARG A 155 12.89 -8.78 -0.82
CA ARG A 155 13.65 -10.02 -1.00
C ARG A 155 12.74 -11.22 -1.20
N TRP A 156 11.61 -11.02 -1.87
CA TRP A 156 10.58 -12.03 -2.10
C TRP A 156 9.92 -12.59 -0.83
N ASP A 157 10.10 -11.96 0.33
CA ASP A 157 9.38 -12.35 1.54
C ASP A 157 7.98 -11.72 1.55
N LEU A 158 7.01 -12.48 1.04
CA LEU A 158 5.59 -12.12 0.98
C LEU A 158 4.76 -12.75 2.11
N ARG A 159 5.43 -13.27 3.15
CA ARG A 159 4.71 -13.80 4.31
C ARG A 159 4.04 -12.65 5.06
N LEU A 160 2.81 -12.88 5.47
CA LEU A 160 1.99 -11.93 6.20
C LEU A 160 1.49 -12.59 7.48
N THR A 161 1.60 -11.89 8.60
CA THR A 161 1.12 -12.32 9.90
C THR A 161 0.00 -11.41 10.39
N ALA A 162 -0.81 -11.90 11.34
CA ALA A 162 -1.83 -11.06 11.98
C ALA A 162 -1.22 -9.81 12.64
N ASN A 163 0.00 -9.91 13.17
CA ASN A 163 0.70 -8.79 13.80
C ASN A 163 1.09 -7.71 12.79
N ASP A 164 1.50 -8.09 11.59
CA ASP A 164 1.79 -7.13 10.51
C ASP A 164 0.56 -6.27 10.22
N ILE A 165 -0.62 -6.88 10.21
CA ILE A 165 -1.89 -6.20 9.95
C ILE A 165 -2.34 -5.37 11.15
N LEU A 166 -2.28 -5.93 12.37
CA LEU A 166 -2.65 -5.25 13.61
C LEU A 166 -1.77 -4.02 13.90
N ALA A 167 -0.55 -3.95 13.37
CA ALA A 167 0.30 -2.77 13.49
C ALA A 167 -0.34 -1.49 12.91
N HIS A 168 -1.33 -1.64 12.02
CA HIS A 168 -2.05 -0.51 11.42
C HIS A 168 -3.30 -0.09 12.22
N TYR A 169 -3.71 -0.85 13.23
CA TYR A 169 -4.98 -0.68 13.93
C TYR A 169 -5.12 0.71 14.58
N ASP A 170 -4.11 1.16 15.32
CA ASP A 170 -4.16 2.43 16.05
C ASP A 170 -4.07 3.67 15.13
N GLY A 171 -3.57 3.48 13.90
CA GLY A 171 -3.35 4.57 12.95
C GLY A 171 -4.55 4.83 12.04
N ILE A 172 -5.41 3.82 11.85
CA ILE A 172 -6.63 3.91 11.04
C ILE A 172 -7.79 4.44 11.85
#